data_AF-F1W3R0-F1
#
_entry.id   AF-F1W3R0-F1
#
_cell.length_a   1.000
_cell.length_b   1.000
_cell.length_c   1.000
_cell.angle_alpha   90.00
_cell.angle_beta   90.00
_cell.angle_gamma   90.00
#
_symmetry.space_group_name_H-M   'P 1'
#
loop_
_entity.id
_entity.type
_entity.pdbx_description
1 polymer ?
#
loop_
_entity_poly.entity_id
_entity_poly.type
_entity_poly.pdbx_seq_one_letter_code
_entity_poly.pdbx_strand_id
1 'polypeptide(L)' 'MTIRVDAEVIRAFKQGGDGWQTRMNDALKEWLASHRSV' A
#
# COMPACT_ATOMS: atom_id res chain seq x y z
N MET A 1 -14.01 -8.59 1.91
CA MET A 1 -13.77 -7.49 0.95
C MET A 1 -12.50 -7.82 0.18
N THR A 2 -12.55 -7.95 -1.15
CA THR A 2 -11.37 -8.33 -1.96
C THR A 2 -11.00 -7.16 -2.84
N ILE A 3 -9.83 -6.56 -2.61
CA ILE A 3 -9.27 -5.50 -3.45
C ILE A 3 -8.30 -6.14 -4.43
N ARG A 4 -8.42 -5.78 -5.71
CA ARG A 4 -7.43 -6.14 -6.73
C ARG A 4 -6.30 -5.13 -6.68
N VAL A 5 -5.10 -5.62 -6.39
CA VAL A 5 -3.85 -4.87 -6.46
C VAL A 5 -2.96 -5.59 -7.46
N ASP A 6 -2.20 -4.84 -8.23
CA ASP A 6 -1.24 -5.40 -9.17
C ASP A 6 -0.23 -6.33 -8.45
N ALA A 7 0.11 -7.44 -9.09
CA ALA A 7 1.03 -8.42 -8.53
C ALA A 7 2.44 -7.86 -8.33
N GLU A 8 2.89 -6.94 -9.18
CA GLU A 8 4.21 -6.31 -9.06
C GLU A 8 4.28 -5.40 -7.84
N VAL A 9 3.20 -4.66 -7.58
CA VAL A 9 3.08 -3.81 -6.38
C VAL A 9 3.15 -4.65 -5.12
N ILE A 10 2.39 -5.75 -5.05
CA ILE A 10 2.44 -6.67 -3.91
C ILE A 10 3.85 -7.28 -3.75
N ARG A 11 4.50 -7.67 -4.86
CA ARG A 11 5.87 -8.21 -4.82
C ARG A 11 6.87 -7.20 -4.28
N ALA A 12 6.79 -5.94 -4.68
CA ALA A 12 7.68 -4.88 -4.20
C ALA A 12 7.55 -4.70 -2.68
N PHE A 13 6.33 -4.63 -2.14
CA PHE A 13 6.12 -4.53 -0.70
C PHE A 13 6.62 -5.78 0.03
N LYS A 14 6.32 -6.99 -0.46
CA LYS A 14 6.75 -8.26 0.14
C LYS A 14 8.28 -8.40 0.23
N GLN A 15 9.02 -7.84 -0.72
CA GLN A 15 10.50 -7.84 -0.66
C GLN A 15 11.04 -7.03 0.52
N GLY A 16 10.27 -6.09 1.06
CA GLY A 16 10.61 -5.34 2.28
C GLY A 16 10.52 -6.16 3.58
N GLY A 17 10.18 -7.45 3.50
CA GLY A 17 10.12 -8.36 4.64
C GLY A 17 8.83 -8.24 5.47
N ASP A 18 8.91 -8.67 6.72
CA ASP A 18 7.76 -8.70 7.63
C ASP A 18 7.16 -7.30 7.82
N GLY A 19 5.83 -7.26 7.98
CA GLY A 19 5.08 -6.00 8.09
C GLY A 19 4.83 -5.29 6.75
N TRP A 20 5.11 -5.93 5.61
CA TRP A 20 4.85 -5.35 4.28
C TRP A 20 3.40 -4.90 4.07
N GLN A 21 2.41 -5.62 4.61
CA GLN A 21 1.00 -5.23 4.52
C GLN A 21 0.73 -3.93 5.29
N THR A 22 1.31 -3.78 6.48
CA THR A 22 1.18 -2.56 7.28
C THR A 22 1.80 -1.37 6.55
N ARG A 23 3.01 -1.52 6.00
CA ARG A 23 3.65 -0.48 5.20
C ARG A 23 2.84 -0.10 3.97
N MET A 24 2.29 -1.09 3.26
CA MET A 24 1.42 -0.85 2.11
C MET A 24 0.16 -0.07 2.53
N ASN A 25 -0.45 -0.44 3.66
CA ASN A 25 -1.62 0.26 4.19
C ASN A 25 -1.30 1.71 4.60
N ASP A 26 -0.15 1.94 5.23
CA ASP A 26 0.27 3.28 5.62
C ASP A 26 0.60 4.16 4.42
N ALA A 27 1.25 3.60 3.38
CA ALA A 27 1.47 4.30 2.11
C ALA A 27 0.14 4.70 1.43
N LEU A 28 -0.88 3.84 1.47
CA LEU A 28 -2.21 4.16 0.94
C LEU A 28 -2.88 5.30 1.74
N LYS A 29 -2.76 5.30 3.07
CA LYS A 29 -3.28 6.38 3.92
C LYS A 29 -2.57 7.70 3.66
N GLU A 30 -1.25 7.68 3.51
CA GLU A 30 -0.45 8.87 3.19
C GLU A 30 -0.81 9.45 1.82
N TRP A 31 -0.98 8.57 0.82
CA TRP A 31 -1.46 8.98 -0.50
C TRP A 31 -2.84 9.64 -0.40
N LEU A 32 -3.78 9.04 0.34
CA LEU A 32 -5.10 9.64 0.57
C LEU A 32 -5.01 10.99 1.29
N ALA A 33 -4.10 11.16 2.26
CA ALA A 33 -3.93 12.42 2.98
C ALA A 33 -3.33 13.52 2.09
N SER A 34 -2.38 13.19 1.23
CA SER A 34 -1.71 14.13 0.31
C SER A 34 -2.54 14.48 -0.92
N HIS A 35 -3.44 13.58 -1.36
CA HIS A 35 -4.28 13.77 -2.55
C HIS A 35 -5.73 14.09 -2.22
N ARG A 36 -6.07 14.20 -0.94
CA ARG A 36 -7.31 14.85 -0.51
C ARG A 36 -7.08 16.35 -0.57
N SER A 37 -7.16 16.91 -1.77
CA SER A 37 -7.35 18.34 -1.98
C SER A 37 -8.62 18.75 -1.26
N VAL A 38 -8.46 19.32 -0.07
CA VAL A 38 -9.44 20.16 0.61
C VAL A 38 -8.80 21.48 0.94
#